data_AF-A0A382FNA0-F1
#
_entry.id   AF-A0A382FNA0-F1
#
_cell.length_a   1.000
_cell.length_b   1.000
_cell.length_c   1.000
_cell.angle_alpha   90.00
_cell.angle_beta   90.00
_cell.angle_gamma   90.00
#
_symmetry.space_group_name_H-M   'P 1'
#
loop_
_entity.id
_entity.type
_entity.pdbx_description
1 polymer ?
#
loop_
_entity_poly.entity_id
_entity_poly.type
_entity_poly.pdbx_seq_one_letter_code
_entity_poly.pdbx_strand_id
1 'polypeptide(L)'
;MLQHIIFWLTQKRWLLFALVVGAVLLLLPVPSSMESMQGETMMDPIKAYRTVIIVIMAIILIIFEPVPLPAVALMMLFLQVILGIDDPNGVAKSFMNDAVFFIMGSLMLAVAIVSQGLDSRLALGIIRFTGNKTWRIALGFVGISAFLSSFIGEHTVTAMMMPVGLTLIYNTSTDRDATKNLAALILFSIAYGSAM
;
A
#
# COMPACT_ATOMS: atom_id res chain seq x y z
N MET A 1 -19.64 -1.86 29.44
CA MET A 1 -19.07 -3.09 28.83
C MET A 1 -19.71 -3.40 27.47
N LEU A 2 -21.05 -3.53 27.38
CA LEU A 2 -21.77 -3.83 26.12
C LEU A 2 -21.56 -2.80 25.01
N GLN A 3 -21.55 -1.50 25.31
CA GLN A 3 -21.34 -0.44 24.29
C GLN A 3 -19.92 -0.48 23.66
N HIS A 4 -18.89 -0.81 24.45
CA HIS A 4 -17.53 -0.99 23.93
C HIS A 4 -17.42 -2.21 23.01
N ILE A 5 -18.13 -3.30 23.35
CA ILE A 5 -18.18 -4.51 22.52
C ILE A 5 -18.90 -4.23 21.20
N ILE A 6 -20.03 -3.51 21.24
CA ILE A 6 -20.81 -3.15 20.05
C ILE A 6 -20.02 -2.20 19.14
N PHE A 7 -19.36 -1.18 19.71
CA PHE A 7 -18.50 -0.27 18.95
C PHE A 7 -17.36 -1.01 18.25
N TRP A 8 -16.69 -1.90 18.98
CA TRP A 8 -15.62 -2.75 18.43
C TRP A 8 -16.13 -3.68 17.33
N LEU A 9 -17.28 -4.33 17.53
CA LEU A 9 -17.92 -5.20 16.53
C LEU A 9 -18.28 -4.43 15.26
N THR A 10 -18.75 -3.20 15.40
CA THR A 10 -19.15 -2.36 14.26
C THR A 10 -17.92 -1.89 13.49
N GLN A 11 -16.83 -1.55 14.18
CA GLN A 11 -15.57 -1.14 13.57
C GLN A 11 -14.85 -2.30 12.86
N LYS A 12 -14.95 -3.53 13.38
CA LYS A 12 -14.32 -4.74 12.83
C LYS A 12 -15.31 -5.65 12.08
N ARG A 13 -16.49 -5.16 11.72
CA ARG A 13 -17.56 -5.95 11.08
C ARG A 13 -17.09 -6.72 9.85
N TRP A 14 -16.20 -6.12 9.04
CA TRP A 14 -15.67 -6.74 7.84
C TRP A 14 -14.65 -7.85 8.12
N LEU A 15 -13.94 -7.77 9.25
CA LEU A 15 -13.07 -8.86 9.71
C LEU A 15 -13.92 -10.06 10.14
N LEU A 16 -14.96 -9.83 10.94
CA LEU A 16 -15.89 -10.89 11.35
C LEU A 16 -16.60 -11.48 10.14
N PHE A 17 -17.02 -10.65 9.19
CA PHE A 17 -17.62 -11.10 7.94
C PHE A 17 -16.66 -12.01 7.15
N ALA A 18 -15.39 -11.62 6.97
CA ALA A 18 -14.41 -12.45 6.30
C ALA A 18 -14.20 -13.81 7.00
N LEU A 19 -14.14 -13.83 8.34
CA LEU A 19 -14.03 -15.07 9.11
C LEU A 19 -15.28 -15.94 9.00
N VAL A 20 -16.48 -15.36 9.03
CA VAL A 20 -17.73 -16.08 8.84
C VAL A 20 -17.80 -16.68 7.44
N VAL A 21 -17.45 -15.90 6.40
CA VAL A 21 -17.37 -16.41 5.02
C VAL A 21 -16.38 -17.57 4.93
N GLY A 22 -15.19 -17.44 5.51
CA GLY A 22 -14.21 -18.53 5.57
C GLY A 22 -14.73 -19.78 6.27
N ALA A 23 -15.38 -19.61 7.43
CA ALA A 23 -15.96 -20.72 8.19
C ALA A 23 -17.11 -21.43 7.45
N VAL A 24 -17.99 -20.66 6.81
CA VAL A 24 -19.09 -21.21 5.99
C VAL A 24 -18.53 -22.00 4.81
N LEU A 25 -17.51 -21.47 4.13
CA LEU A 25 -16.86 -22.19 3.02
C LEU A 25 -16.15 -23.45 3.50
N LEU A 26 -15.54 -23.46 4.69
CA LEU A 26 -14.93 -24.69 5.26
C LEU A 26 -15.96 -25.77 5.61
N LEU A 27 -17.20 -25.39 5.92
CA LEU A 27 -18.30 -26.32 6.19
C LEU A 27 -18.94 -26.88 4.92
N LEU A 28 -18.78 -26.21 3.78
CA LEU A 28 -19.28 -26.70 2.51
C LEU A 28 -18.39 -27.84 1.99
N PRO A 29 -19.00 -28.89 1.40
CA PRO A 29 -18.25 -29.97 0.79
C PRO A 29 -17.43 -29.44 -0.39
N VAL A 30 -16.26 -30.06 -0.60
CA VAL A 30 -15.36 -29.73 -1.71
C VAL A 30 -16.14 -29.89 -3.03
N PRO A 31 -16.09 -28.91 -3.94
CA PRO A 31 -16.81 -29.01 -5.21
C PRO A 31 -16.25 -30.19 -6.02
N SER A 32 -17.14 -30.99 -6.61
CA SER A 32 -16.82 -32.20 -7.39
C SER A 32 -15.88 -31.94 -8.57
N SER A 33 -15.79 -30.69 -9.05
CA SER A 33 -14.83 -30.26 -10.07
C SER A 33 -13.36 -30.34 -9.61
N MET A 34 -13.10 -30.20 -8.31
CA MET A 34 -11.75 -30.33 -7.74
C MET A 34 -11.40 -31.78 -7.40
N GLU A 35 -12.41 -32.63 -7.14
CA GLU A 35 -12.20 -34.07 -6.97
C GLU A 35 -11.82 -34.74 -8.29
N SER A 36 -12.35 -34.27 -9.43
CA SER A 36 -11.94 -34.78 -10.75
C SER A 36 -10.51 -34.38 -11.16
N MET A 37 -9.89 -33.39 -10.51
CA MET A 37 -8.51 -32.93 -10.80
C MET A 37 -7.42 -33.71 -10.06
N GLN A 38 -7.81 -34.71 -9.26
CA GLN A 38 -6.92 -35.50 -8.41
C GLN A 38 -5.86 -36.31 -9.20
N GLY A 39 -6.06 -36.51 -10.51
CA GLY A 39 -5.12 -37.20 -11.41
C GLY A 39 -4.18 -36.31 -12.23
N GLU A 40 -4.46 -35.00 -12.34
CA GLU A 40 -3.69 -34.07 -13.19
C GLU A 40 -2.77 -33.13 -12.40
N THR A 41 -3.02 -33.01 -11.08
CA THR A 41 -2.31 -32.04 -10.22
C THR A 41 -1.57 -32.72 -9.09
N MET A 42 -0.36 -32.22 -8.77
CA MET A 42 0.50 -32.72 -7.68
C MET A 42 -0.01 -32.39 -6.26
N MET A 43 -1.18 -31.75 -6.12
CA MET A 43 -1.68 -31.21 -4.86
C MET A 43 -3.02 -31.83 -4.45
N ASP A 44 -3.14 -32.19 -3.17
CA ASP A 44 -4.37 -32.75 -2.60
C ASP A 44 -5.57 -31.80 -2.82
N PRO A 45 -6.72 -32.27 -3.35
CA PRO A 45 -7.88 -31.42 -3.63
C PRO A 45 -8.39 -30.62 -2.42
N ILE A 46 -8.23 -31.20 -1.22
CA ILE A 46 -8.61 -30.58 0.05
C ILE A 46 -7.71 -29.38 0.36
N LYS A 47 -6.40 -29.48 0.11
CA LYS A 47 -5.47 -28.37 0.32
C LYS A 47 -5.72 -27.26 -0.68
N ALA A 48 -5.99 -27.60 -1.94
CA ALA A 48 -6.35 -26.63 -2.97
C ALA A 48 -7.61 -25.83 -2.60
N TYR A 49 -8.67 -26.50 -2.13
CA TYR A 49 -9.88 -25.83 -1.67
C TYR A 49 -9.63 -24.87 -0.50
N ARG A 50 -8.85 -25.29 0.51
CA ARG A 50 -8.47 -24.46 1.65
C ARG A 50 -7.66 -23.23 1.23
N THR A 51 -6.77 -23.35 0.25
CA THR A 51 -6.02 -22.21 -0.31
C THR A 51 -6.96 -21.19 -0.95
N VAL A 52 -7.95 -21.63 -1.73
CA VAL A 52 -8.94 -20.72 -2.34
C VAL A 52 -9.73 -19.96 -1.27
N ILE A 53 -10.11 -20.63 -0.17
CA ILE A 53 -10.81 -19.97 0.95
C ILE A 53 -9.94 -18.85 1.55
N ILE A 54 -8.66 -19.11 1.80
CA ILE A 54 -7.72 -18.10 2.30
C ILE A 54 -7.62 -16.92 1.33
N VAL A 55 -7.57 -17.18 0.02
CA VAL A 55 -7.53 -16.12 -1.01
C VAL A 55 -8.80 -15.26 -0.99
N ILE A 56 -9.98 -15.88 -0.91
CA ILE A 56 -11.25 -15.15 -0.80
C ILE A 56 -11.27 -14.28 0.46
N MET A 57 -10.84 -14.83 1.60
CA MET A 57 -10.72 -14.07 2.84
C MET A 57 -9.75 -12.90 2.71
N ALA A 58 -8.59 -13.10 2.06
CA ALA A 58 -7.60 -12.05 1.82
C ALA A 58 -8.17 -10.91 0.98
N ILE A 59 -8.88 -11.22 -0.10
CA ILE A 59 -9.50 -10.21 -0.98
C ILE A 59 -10.51 -9.37 -0.18
N ILE A 60 -11.38 -9.99 0.62
CA ILE A 60 -12.36 -9.28 1.44
C ILE A 60 -11.64 -8.33 2.42
N LEU A 61 -10.59 -8.80 3.09
CA LEU A 61 -9.89 -8.02 4.10
C LEU A 61 -9.04 -6.90 3.50
N ILE A 62 -8.48 -7.08 2.31
CA ILE A 62 -7.72 -6.05 1.60
C ILE A 62 -8.66 -4.96 1.08
N ILE A 63 -9.84 -5.32 0.55
CA ILE A 63 -10.78 -4.31 0.01
C ILE A 63 -11.41 -3.47 1.12
N PHE A 64 -11.80 -4.09 2.23
CA PHE A 64 -12.52 -3.40 3.30
C PHE A 64 -11.61 -2.82 4.39
N GLU A 65 -10.31 -3.10 4.35
CA GLU A 65 -9.27 -2.66 5.28
C GLU A 65 -9.71 -2.57 6.76
N PRO A 66 -10.36 -3.60 7.35
CA PRO A 66 -10.75 -3.54 8.76
C PRO A 66 -9.55 -3.57 9.71
N VAL A 67 -8.39 -4.04 9.24
CA VAL A 67 -7.12 -4.11 9.95
C VAL A 67 -5.99 -3.72 8.99
N PRO A 68 -4.82 -3.28 9.50
CA PRO A 68 -3.68 -2.94 8.65
C PRO A 68 -3.27 -4.10 7.74
N LEU A 69 -2.86 -3.80 6.50
CA LEU A 69 -2.42 -4.80 5.51
C LEU A 69 -1.35 -5.77 6.04
N PRO A 70 -0.34 -5.34 6.83
CA PRO A 70 0.63 -6.28 7.41
C PRO A 70 -0.02 -7.30 8.35
N ALA A 71 -1.07 -6.91 9.08
CA ALA A 71 -1.81 -7.81 9.94
C ALA A 71 -2.62 -8.83 9.12
N VAL A 72 -3.18 -8.42 7.98
CA VAL A 72 -3.84 -9.33 7.04
C VAL A 72 -2.84 -10.37 6.54
N ALA A 73 -1.64 -9.95 6.11
CA ALA A 73 -0.60 -10.85 5.62
C ALA A 73 -0.20 -11.90 6.68
N LEU A 74 0.05 -11.48 7.92
CA LEU A 74 0.35 -12.40 9.03
C LEU A 74 -0.81 -13.35 9.31
N MET A 75 -2.05 -12.87 9.25
CA MET A 75 -3.22 -13.72 9.46
C MET A 75 -3.32 -14.82 8.41
N MET A 76 -3.03 -14.52 7.14
CA MET A 76 -3.01 -15.53 6.07
C MET A 76 -1.95 -16.60 6.32
N LEU A 77 -0.76 -16.21 6.81
CA LEU A 77 0.31 -17.12 7.20
C LEU A 77 -0.16 -18.10 8.29
N PHE A 78 -0.80 -17.58 9.35
CA PHE A 78 -1.33 -18.44 10.41
C PHE A 78 -2.43 -19.37 9.91
N LEU A 79 -3.32 -18.88 9.05
CA LEU A 79 -4.39 -19.69 8.47
C LEU A 79 -3.85 -20.85 7.61
N GLN A 80 -2.77 -20.64 6.86
CA GLN A 80 -2.16 -21.71 6.05
C GLN A 80 -1.68 -22.88 6.91
N VAL A 81 -1.05 -22.59 8.06
CA VAL A 81 -0.58 -23.61 9.00
C VAL A 81 -1.75 -24.27 9.73
N ILE A 82 -2.71 -23.49 10.25
CA ILE A 82 -3.88 -24.01 10.99
C ILE A 82 -4.75 -24.89 10.10
N LEU A 83 -4.90 -24.53 8.82
CA LEU A 83 -5.64 -25.31 7.83
C LEU A 83 -4.81 -26.44 7.22
N GLY A 84 -3.58 -26.68 7.69
CA GLY A 84 -2.74 -27.80 7.25
C GLY A 84 -2.41 -27.80 5.76
N ILE A 85 -2.28 -26.60 5.17
CA ILE A 85 -1.95 -26.42 3.75
C ILE A 85 -0.46 -26.70 3.54
N ASP A 86 0.38 -26.15 4.42
CA ASP A 86 1.83 -26.31 4.40
C ASP A 86 2.41 -26.27 5.83
N ASP A 87 3.66 -26.70 5.99
CA ASP A 87 4.35 -26.70 7.28
C ASP A 87 4.83 -25.28 7.68
N PRO A 88 5.03 -25.00 8.99
CA PRO A 88 5.43 -23.66 9.44
C PRO A 88 6.71 -23.13 8.78
N ASN A 89 7.68 -24.00 8.47
CA ASN A 89 8.91 -23.58 7.81
C ASN A 89 8.68 -23.35 6.31
N GLY A 90 7.83 -24.16 5.67
CA GLY A 90 7.37 -23.97 4.29
C GLY A 90 6.71 -22.61 4.10
N VAL A 91 5.72 -22.29 4.92
CA VAL A 91 5.03 -20.99 4.87
C VAL A 91 5.97 -19.82 5.18
N ALA A 92 6.85 -19.96 6.17
CA ALA A 92 7.82 -18.91 6.50
C ALA A 92 8.79 -18.61 5.35
N LYS A 93 9.20 -19.64 4.58
CA LYS A 93 10.04 -19.44 3.38
C LYS A 93 9.30 -18.65 2.30
N SER A 94 7.99 -18.85 2.15
CA SER A 94 7.20 -18.09 1.17
C SER A 94 7.14 -16.59 1.44
N PHE A 95 7.37 -16.16 2.70
CA PHE A 95 7.38 -14.75 3.09
C PHE A 95 8.68 -14.00 2.75
N MET A 96 9.79 -14.72 2.61
CA MET A 96 11.12 -14.14 2.42
C MET A 96 11.72 -14.56 1.08
N ASN A 97 11.12 -14.06 0.00
CA ASN A 97 11.63 -14.22 -1.36
C ASN A 97 12.59 -13.07 -1.74
N ASP A 98 13.43 -13.29 -2.74
CA ASP A 98 14.36 -12.31 -3.32
C ASP A 98 13.67 -10.97 -3.65
N ALA A 99 12.42 -10.99 -4.12
CA ALA A 99 11.64 -9.79 -4.36
C ALA A 99 11.39 -8.96 -3.08
N VAL A 100 11.13 -9.63 -1.95
CA VAL A 100 10.93 -8.97 -0.65
C VAL A 100 12.24 -8.36 -0.16
N PHE A 101 13.36 -9.09 -0.30
CA PHE A 101 14.69 -8.56 0.01
C PHE A 101 15.06 -7.36 -0.86
N PHE A 102 14.74 -7.42 -2.15
CA PHE A 102 14.97 -6.32 -3.08
C PHE A 102 14.18 -5.07 -2.69
N ILE A 103 12.88 -5.21 -2.41
CA ILE A 103 12.03 -4.10 -1.97
C ILE A 103 12.51 -3.55 -0.62
N MET A 104 12.88 -4.42 0.32
CA MET A 104 13.43 -3.98 1.60
C MET A 104 14.72 -3.17 1.41
N GLY A 105 15.65 -3.67 0.58
CA GLY A 105 16.90 -2.98 0.28
C GLY A 105 16.70 -1.64 -0.43
N SER A 106 15.78 -1.56 -1.39
CA SER A 106 15.48 -0.31 -2.09
C SER A 106 14.87 0.73 -1.16
N LEU A 107 13.95 0.33 -0.27
CA LEU A 107 13.37 1.22 0.74
C LEU A 107 14.41 1.68 1.78
N MET A 108 15.32 0.81 2.22
CA MET A 108 16.41 1.20 3.12
C MET A 108 17.34 2.22 2.48
N LEU A 109 17.67 2.05 1.19
CA LEU A 109 18.45 3.02 0.42
C LEU A 109 17.71 4.36 0.29
N ALA A 110 16.40 4.31 0.00
CA ALA A 110 15.56 5.50 -0.08
C ALA A 110 15.57 6.31 1.23
N VAL A 111 15.42 5.63 2.37
CA VAL A 111 15.49 6.25 3.69
C VAL A 111 16.87 6.86 3.96
N ALA A 112 17.96 6.19 3.55
CA ALA A 112 19.31 6.73 3.70
C ALA A 112 19.56 7.98 2.84
N ILE A 113 18.98 8.06 1.64
CA ILE A 113 19.03 9.24 0.77
C ILE A 113 18.30 10.42 1.45
N VAL A 114 17.11 10.14 1.99
CA VAL A 114 16.27 11.10 2.71
C VAL A 114 16.94 11.60 3.99
N SER A 115 17.54 10.70 4.79
CA SER A 115 18.18 11.09 6.06
C SER A 115 19.34 12.05 5.84
N GLN A 116 19.99 11.97 4.68
CA GLN A 116 21.11 12.82 4.30
C GLN A 116 20.69 14.16 3.69
N GLY A 117 19.38 14.37 3.49
CA GLY A 117 18.81 15.57 2.89
C GLY A 117 19.19 15.75 1.42
N LEU A 118 19.60 14.67 0.74
CA LEU A 118 19.98 14.72 -0.68
C LEU A 118 18.75 14.98 -1.56
N ASP A 119 17.62 14.39 -1.20
CA ASP A 119 16.28 14.62 -1.76
C ASP A 119 15.93 16.12 -1.79
N SER A 120 16.09 16.81 -0.66
CA SER A 120 15.74 18.23 -0.50
C SER A 120 16.69 19.13 -1.28
N ARG A 121 17.99 18.78 -1.34
CA ARG A 121 18.98 19.48 -2.15
C ARG A 121 18.70 19.34 -3.65
N LEU A 122 18.33 18.14 -4.10
CA LEU A 122 17.95 17.86 -5.49
C LEU A 122 16.69 18.66 -5.87
N ALA A 123 15.66 18.63 -5.02
CA ALA A 123 14.43 19.39 -5.24
C ALA A 123 14.69 20.90 -5.37
N LEU A 124 15.48 21.48 -4.45
CA LEU A 124 15.86 22.90 -4.52
C LEU A 124 16.70 23.23 -5.75
N GLY A 125 17.61 22.34 -6.16
CA GLY A 125 18.43 22.49 -7.36
C GLY A 125 17.58 22.57 -8.64
N ILE A 126 16.58 21.68 -8.75
CA ILE A 126 15.70 21.63 -9.92
C ILE A 126 14.73 22.83 -9.93
N ILE A 127 14.20 23.25 -8.79
CA ILE A 127 13.38 24.48 -8.69
C ILE A 127 14.19 25.70 -9.12
N ARG A 128 15.45 25.81 -8.70
CA ARG A 128 16.35 26.90 -9.09
C ARG A 128 16.60 26.94 -10.60
N PHE A 129 16.61 25.79 -11.27
CA PHE A 129 16.75 25.68 -12.72
C PHE A 129 15.46 26.03 -13.50
N THR A 130 14.31 25.76 -12.89
CA THR A 130 12.99 25.83 -13.55
C THR A 130 12.50 27.28 -13.80
N GLY A 131 13.03 28.27 -13.06
CA GLY A 131 12.80 29.70 -13.29
C GLY A 131 11.45 30.24 -12.79
N ASN A 132 11.11 31.48 -13.15
CA ASN A 132 10.01 32.24 -12.50
C ASN A 132 8.62 32.12 -13.17
N LYS A 133 8.45 31.28 -14.21
CA LYS A 133 7.13 31.13 -14.86
C LYS A 133 6.30 30.04 -14.19
N THR A 134 5.04 30.34 -13.84
CA THR A 134 4.11 29.43 -13.16
C THR A 134 4.02 28.05 -13.80
N TRP A 135 3.91 27.97 -15.14
CA TRP A 135 3.85 26.70 -15.86
C TRP A 135 5.12 25.86 -15.72
N ARG A 136 6.30 26.51 -15.70
CA ARG A 136 7.57 25.80 -15.51
C ARG A 136 7.65 25.25 -14.09
N ILE A 137 7.28 26.06 -13.09
CA ILE A 137 7.27 25.63 -11.68
C ILE A 137 6.39 24.39 -11.50
N ALA A 138 5.19 24.38 -12.11
CA ALA A 138 4.29 23.24 -12.11
C ALA A 138 4.95 21.98 -12.68
N LEU A 139 5.56 22.10 -13.87
CA LEU A 139 6.29 20.99 -14.51
C LEU A 139 7.49 20.54 -13.68
N GLY A 140 8.18 21.47 -13.00
CA GLY A 140 9.24 21.17 -12.06
C GLY A 140 8.74 20.33 -10.89
N PHE A 141 7.63 20.72 -10.27
CA PHE A 141 7.02 19.93 -9.18
C PHE A 141 6.58 18.55 -9.65
N VAL A 142 5.95 18.42 -10.83
CA VAL A 142 5.58 17.11 -11.39
C VAL A 142 6.82 16.26 -11.62
N GLY A 143 7.82 16.78 -12.33
CA GLY A 143 9.02 16.04 -12.71
C GLY A 143 9.88 15.62 -11.52
N ILE A 144 10.05 16.50 -10.53
CA ILE A 144 10.76 16.18 -9.29
C ILE A 144 10.00 15.12 -8.50
N SER A 145 8.69 15.29 -8.34
CA SER A 145 7.88 14.36 -7.56
C SER A 145 7.86 12.98 -8.21
N ALA A 146 7.77 12.88 -9.54
CA ALA A 146 7.83 11.61 -10.27
C ALA A 146 9.22 10.97 -10.15
N PHE A 147 10.28 11.77 -10.32
CA PHE A 147 11.64 11.25 -10.20
C PHE A 147 11.94 10.74 -8.78
N LEU A 148 11.54 11.48 -7.75
CA LEU A 148 11.73 11.06 -6.36
C LEU A 148 10.85 9.86 -6.00
N SER A 149 9.62 9.77 -6.53
CA SER A 149 8.69 8.66 -6.24
C SER A 149 9.11 7.34 -6.88
N SER A 150 9.96 7.37 -7.91
CA SER A 150 10.60 6.17 -8.45
C SER A 150 11.59 5.51 -7.46
N PHE A 151 12.11 6.25 -6.48
CA PHE A 151 13.09 5.74 -5.51
C PHE A 151 12.56 5.71 -4.09
N ILE A 152 11.67 6.64 -3.74
CA ILE A 152 11.14 6.86 -2.39
C ILE A 152 9.64 6.60 -2.43
N GLY A 153 9.06 6.09 -1.33
CA GLY A 153 7.61 5.89 -1.25
C GLY A 153 6.83 7.19 -1.53
N GLU A 154 5.80 7.09 -2.38
CA GLU A 154 4.91 8.17 -2.83
C GLU A 154 4.39 9.08 -1.69
N HIS A 155 4.04 8.48 -0.55
CA HIS A 155 3.58 9.19 0.64
C HIS A 155 4.67 10.10 1.24
N THR A 156 5.91 9.64 1.24
CA THR A 156 7.07 10.39 1.74
C THR A 156 7.38 11.57 0.82
N VAL A 157 7.35 11.36 -0.49
CA VAL A 157 7.60 12.43 -1.48
C VAL A 157 6.52 13.50 -1.37
N THR A 158 5.24 13.11 -1.27
CA THR A 158 4.13 14.04 -1.06
C THR A 158 4.32 14.85 0.22
N ALA A 159 4.67 14.18 1.33
CA ALA A 159 4.88 14.84 2.63
C ALA A 159 6.04 15.85 2.61
N MET A 160 7.08 15.60 1.82
CA MET A 160 8.23 16.52 1.65
C MET A 160 7.93 17.68 0.72
N MET A 161 7.25 17.42 -0.41
CA MET A 161 6.98 18.44 -1.41
C MET A 161 5.85 19.39 -0.97
N MET A 162 4.92 18.92 -0.14
CA MET A 162 3.82 19.74 0.39
C MET A 162 4.32 21.04 1.09
N PRO A 163 5.21 21.01 2.10
CA PRO A 163 5.69 22.23 2.74
C PRO A 163 6.48 23.14 1.78
N VAL A 164 7.22 22.57 0.81
CA VAL A 164 7.94 23.33 -0.22
C VAL A 164 6.94 24.08 -1.13
N GLY A 165 5.89 23.40 -1.60
CA GLY A 165 4.84 23.99 -2.41
C GLY A 165 4.06 25.08 -1.66
N LEU A 166 3.70 24.81 -0.41
CA LEU A 166 3.01 25.78 0.46
C LEU A 166 3.87 27.02 0.73
N THR A 167 5.17 26.85 0.96
CA THR A 167 6.11 27.96 1.15
C THR A 167 6.18 28.85 -0.09
N LEU A 168 6.17 28.26 -1.28
CA LEU A 168 6.22 29.01 -2.54
C LEU A 168 4.93 29.81 -2.80
N ILE A 169 3.77 29.24 -2.45
CA ILE A 169 2.47 29.92 -2.50
C ILE A 169 2.45 31.10 -1.53
N TYR A 170 2.87 30.88 -0.27
CA TYR A 170 2.87 31.91 0.78
C TYR A 170 3.76 33.11 0.42
N ASN A 171 4.92 32.87 -0.20
CA ASN A 171 5.84 33.93 -0.62
C ASN A 171 5.39 34.68 -1.89
N THR A 172 4.37 34.20 -2.60
CA THR A 172 3.89 34.83 -3.85
C THR A 172 2.90 35.97 -3.57
N SER A 173 1.91 35.76 -2.71
CA SER A 173 0.96 36.79 -2.29
C SER A 173 0.22 36.36 -1.02
N THR A 174 -0.06 37.31 -0.13
CA THR A 174 -0.87 37.10 1.08
C THR A 174 -2.37 37.01 0.75
N ASP A 175 -2.78 37.48 -0.43
CA ASP A 175 -4.18 37.43 -0.85
C ASP A 175 -4.57 36.04 -1.36
N ARG A 176 -5.45 35.38 -0.60
CA ARG A 176 -5.85 33.99 -0.82
C ARG A 176 -6.62 33.79 -2.13
N ASP A 177 -7.39 34.78 -2.57
CA ASP A 177 -8.17 34.68 -3.80
C ASP A 177 -7.26 34.79 -5.03
N ALA A 178 -6.21 35.61 -4.95
CA ALA A 178 -5.20 35.72 -6.00
C ALA A 178 -4.35 34.44 -6.15
N THR A 179 -4.09 33.70 -5.06
CA THR A 179 -3.24 32.49 -5.08
C THR A 179 -4.00 31.18 -5.23
N LYS A 180 -5.33 31.18 -5.23
CA LYS A 180 -6.15 29.95 -5.19
C LYS A 180 -5.87 29.00 -6.35
N ASN A 181 -5.80 29.54 -7.57
CA ASN A 181 -5.49 28.76 -8.77
C ASN A 181 -4.04 28.25 -8.79
N LEU A 182 -3.09 29.06 -8.29
CA LEU A 182 -1.69 28.66 -8.17
C LEU A 182 -1.53 27.54 -7.14
N ALA A 183 -2.22 27.64 -6.00
CA ALA A 183 -2.20 26.64 -4.95
C ALA A 183 -2.76 25.31 -5.43
N ALA A 184 -3.94 25.33 -6.07
CA ALA A 184 -4.52 24.14 -6.68
C ALA A 184 -3.56 23.51 -7.68
N LEU A 185 -2.99 24.32 -8.58
CA LEU A 185 -2.06 23.85 -9.62
C LEU A 185 -0.81 23.21 -9.03
N ILE A 186 -0.16 23.81 -8.03
CA ILE A 186 1.02 23.23 -7.37
C ILE A 186 0.67 21.95 -6.59
N LEU A 187 -0.43 21.96 -5.85
CA LEU A 187 -0.87 20.79 -5.07
C LEU A 187 -1.22 19.61 -5.99
N PHE A 188 -1.93 19.86 -7.10
CA PHE A 188 -2.19 18.84 -8.12
C PHE A 188 -0.91 18.38 -8.81
N SER A 189 0.02 19.29 -9.10
CA SER A 189 1.34 18.92 -9.65
C SER A 189 2.11 17.97 -8.74
N ILE A 190 2.10 18.23 -7.43
CA ILE A 190 2.74 17.33 -6.45
C ILE A 190 2.00 16.00 -6.39
N ALA A 191 0.67 16.02 -6.25
CA ALA A 191 -0.13 14.79 -6.09
C ALA A 191 -0.04 13.87 -7.32
N TYR A 192 -0.17 14.41 -8.53
CA TYR A 192 -0.02 13.63 -9.76
C TYR A 192 1.43 13.24 -10.01
N GLY A 193 2.38 14.13 -9.70
CA GLY A 193 3.79 13.82 -9.85
C GLY A 193 4.22 12.69 -8.91
N SER A 194 3.74 12.65 -7.67
CA SER A 194 4.12 11.60 -6.72
C SER A 194 3.45 10.24 -6.98
N ALA A 195 2.34 10.24 -7.72
CA ALA A 195 1.61 9.02 -8.07
C ALA A 195 2.06 8.40 -9.40
N MET A 196 3.02 9.02 -10.09
CA MET A 196 3.66 8.51 -11.31
C MET A 196 4.94 7.75 -10.98
#